data_AF-A0A814QWF5-F1
#
_entry.id   AF-A0A814QWF5-F1
#
_cell.length_a   1.000
_cell.length_b   1.000
_cell.length_c   1.000
_cell.angle_alpha   90.00
_cell.angle_beta   90.00
_cell.angle_gamma   90.00
#
_symmetry.space_group_name_H-M   'P 1'
#
loop_
_entity.id
_entity.type
_entity.pdbx_description
1 polymer ?
#
loop_
_entity_poly.entity_id
_entity_poly.type
_entity_poly.pdbx_seq_one_letter_code
_entity_poly.pdbx_strand_id
1 'polypeptide(L)'
;MEHSTAFVHCAQKILVEFIKKNFPLVKKIDYASDEASAHFKNNASILNLLHQKHDFGLDASWTFTATGHGKGAGDGIGAVLKSTARRDTLSKNILMSNSKDFYEFSKKQQLETAKRSNKDNPPVNIFYLDSDEVEKIKKTYL
;
A
#
# COMPACT_ATOMS: atom_id res chain seq x y z
N MET A 1 7.82 -13.93 -9.56
CA MET A 1 7.59 -12.50 -9.82
C MET A 1 8.92 -11.78 -9.76
N GLU A 2 9.24 -11.00 -10.78
CA GLU A 2 10.45 -10.18 -10.81
C GLU A 2 10.21 -8.87 -10.06
N HIS A 3 11.01 -8.57 -9.04
CA HIS A 3 10.92 -7.34 -8.24
C HIS A 3 11.54 -6.15 -8.99
N SER A 4 10.91 -5.73 -10.09
CA SER A 4 11.39 -4.63 -10.93
C SER A 4 10.61 -3.33 -10.72
N THR A 5 11.19 -2.22 -11.19
CA THR A 5 10.56 -0.89 -11.18
C THR A 5 9.25 -0.87 -11.97
N ALA A 6 9.16 -1.66 -13.03
CA ALA A 6 7.94 -1.87 -13.81
C ALA A 6 6.78 -2.43 -12.97
N PHE A 7 7.07 -3.33 -12.02
CA PHE A 7 6.06 -3.87 -11.12
C PHE A 7 5.46 -2.78 -10.23
N VAL A 8 6.30 -1.91 -9.66
CA VAL A 8 5.85 -0.80 -8.81
C VAL A 8 4.94 0.16 -9.57
N HIS A 9 5.32 0.53 -10.80
CA HIS A 9 4.50 1.39 -11.66
C HIS A 9 3.14 0.77 -11.99
N CYS A 10 3.12 -0.54 -12.34
CA CYS A 10 1.88 -1.25 -12.62
C CYS A 10 0.98 -1.35 -11.37
N ALA A 11 1.56 -1.61 -10.20
CA ALA A 11 0.82 -1.65 -8.94
C ALA A 11 0.23 -0.28 -8.58
N GLN A 12 0.98 0.81 -8.78
CA GLN A 12 0.48 2.16 -8.59
C GLN A 12 -0.67 2.47 -9.54
N LYS A 13 -0.60 2.05 -10.80
CA LYS A 13 -1.70 2.22 -11.75
C LYS A 13 -3.01 1.63 -11.24
N ILE A 14 -2.99 0.37 -10.82
CA ILE A 14 -4.16 -0.33 -10.24
C ILE A 14 -4.71 0.48 -9.06
N LEU A 15 -3.82 0.92 -8.17
CA LEU A 15 -4.21 1.65 -6.98
C LEU A 15 -4.82 3.02 -7.32
N VAL A 16 -4.25 3.76 -8.27
CA VAL A 16 -4.76 5.07 -8.66
C VAL A 16 -6.10 4.94 -9.38
N GLU A 17 -6.29 3.95 -10.24
CA GLU A 17 -7.58 3.67 -10.87
C GLU A 17 -8.65 3.34 -9.82
N PHE A 18 -8.31 2.52 -8.82
CA PHE A 18 -9.18 2.27 -7.68
C PHE A 18 -9.53 3.56 -6.94
N ILE A 19 -8.54 4.39 -6.62
CA ILE A 19 -8.74 5.65 -5.88
C ILE A 19 -9.68 6.57 -6.65
N LYS A 20 -9.45 6.75 -7.95
CA LYS A 20 -10.29 7.61 -8.80
C LYS A 20 -11.74 7.12 -8.86
N LYS A 21 -11.95 5.80 -8.92
CA LYS A 21 -13.28 5.21 -8.97
C LYS A 21 -14.05 5.38 -7.65
N ASN A 22 -13.38 5.19 -6.52
CA ASN A 22 -14.04 5.17 -5.20
C ASN A 22 -14.03 6.55 -4.50
N PHE A 23 -13.10 7.42 -4.87
CA PHE A 23 -12.91 8.76 -4.30
C PHE A 23 -12.77 9.79 -5.43
N PRO A 24 -13.84 10.07 -6.19
CA PRO A 24 -13.77 10.89 -7.41
C PRO A 24 -13.37 12.35 -7.18
N LEU A 25 -13.41 12.82 -5.93
CA LEU A 25 -13.00 14.18 -5.55
C LEU A 25 -11.50 14.29 -5.23
N VAL A 26 -10.76 13.19 -5.22
CA VAL A 26 -9.30 13.20 -4.99
C VAL A 26 -8.62 13.92 -6.15
N LYS A 27 -7.77 14.89 -5.80
CA LYS A 27 -7.00 15.69 -6.77
C LYS A 27 -5.50 15.41 -6.71
N LYS A 28 -5.02 14.90 -5.58
CA LYS A 28 -3.60 14.71 -5.31
C LYS A 28 -3.36 13.44 -4.51
N ILE A 29 -2.24 12.77 -4.79
CA ILE A 29 -1.74 11.62 -4.02
C ILE A 29 -0.43 12.01 -3.35
N ASP A 30 -0.33 11.77 -2.04
CA ASP A 30 0.91 11.97 -1.29
C ASP A 30 1.51 10.61 -0.95
N TYR A 31 2.61 10.27 -1.63
CA TYR A 31 3.39 9.07 -1.33
C TYR A 31 4.35 9.36 -0.18
N ALA A 32 4.46 8.43 0.75
CA ALA A 32 5.44 8.46 1.82
C ALA A 32 6.21 7.14 1.79
N SER A 33 7.54 7.23 1.67
CA SER A 33 8.43 6.05 1.76
C SER A 33 9.44 6.26 2.86
N ASP A 34 9.64 5.21 3.66
CA ASP A 34 10.87 5.07 4.40
C ASP A 34 11.98 4.74 3.39
N GLU A 35 13.11 5.41 3.50
CA GLU A 35 14.23 5.11 2.60
C GLU A 35 15.45 4.72 3.40
N ALA A 36 16.03 3.59 3.01
CA ALA A 36 17.47 3.38 3.10
C ALA A 36 18.18 4.41 2.21
N SER A 37 19.37 4.87 2.58
CA SER A 37 20.15 5.87 1.82
C SER A 37 20.40 5.51 0.34
N ALA A 38 20.21 4.24 -0.04
CA ALA A 38 20.25 3.76 -1.42
C ALA A 38 18.96 4.06 -2.24
N HIS A 39 17.82 4.33 -1.61
CA HIS A 39 16.53 4.54 -2.26
C HIS A 39 16.28 6.01 -2.64
N PHE A 40 16.86 6.97 -1.89
CA PHE A 40 16.76 8.42 -2.13
C PHE A 40 17.22 8.88 -3.51
N LYS A 41 17.95 8.03 -4.22
CA LYS A 41 18.45 8.27 -5.58
C LYS A 41 17.84 7.34 -6.62
N ASN A 42 16.72 6.69 -6.33
CA ASN A 42 16.06 5.83 -7.30
C ASN A 42 15.44 6.66 -8.42
N ASN A 43 16.12 6.71 -9.56
CA ASN A 43 15.65 7.38 -10.77
C ASN A 43 14.24 6.91 -11.17
N ALA A 44 13.89 5.64 -10.97
CA ALA A 44 12.57 5.14 -11.33
C ALA A 44 11.44 5.78 -10.50
N SER A 45 11.65 5.99 -9.20
CA SER A 45 10.65 6.66 -8.35
C SER A 45 10.45 8.11 -8.77
N ILE A 46 11.56 8.81 -9.10
CA ILE A 46 11.53 10.20 -9.60
C ILE A 46 10.84 10.26 -10.96
N LEU A 47 11.21 9.39 -11.91
CA LEU A 47 10.63 9.33 -13.24
C LEU A 47 9.11 9.10 -13.16
N ASN A 48 8.69 8.20 -12.30
CA ASN A 48 7.29 7.91 -12.06
C ASN A 48 6.54 9.11 -11.46
N LEU A 49 7.17 9.84 -10.52
CA LEU A 49 6.60 11.08 -9.98
C LEU A 49 6.45 12.18 -11.06
N LEU A 50 7.46 12.33 -11.93
CA LEU A 50 7.44 13.31 -13.03
C LEU A 50 6.32 13.03 -14.03
N HIS A 51 6.07 11.75 -14.34
CA HIS A 51 5.05 11.35 -15.31
C HIS A 51 3.67 11.07 -14.67
N GLN A 52 3.55 11.07 -13.33
CA GLN A 52 2.32 10.76 -12.61
C GLN A 52 1.10 11.52 -13.15
N LYS A 53 1.23 12.84 -13.36
CA LYS A 53 0.12 13.67 -13.82
C LYS A 53 -0.32 13.28 -15.23
N HIS A 54 0.64 12.97 -16.10
CA HIS A 54 0.37 12.51 -17.45
C HIS A 54 -0.25 11.10 -17.45
N ASP A 55 0.33 10.17 -16.69
CA ASP A 55 -0.01 8.75 -16.74
C ASP A 55 -1.29 8.41 -15.96
N PHE A 56 -1.55 9.14 -14.87
CA PHE A 56 -2.66 8.85 -13.96
C PHE A 56 -3.71 9.97 -13.86
N GLY A 57 -3.38 11.17 -14.33
CA GLY A 57 -4.29 12.32 -14.29
C GLY A 57 -4.50 12.93 -12.91
N LEU A 58 -3.59 12.66 -11.96
CA LEU A 58 -3.61 13.24 -10.61
C LEU A 58 -2.26 13.87 -10.31
N ASP A 59 -2.29 14.98 -9.56
CA ASP A 59 -1.05 15.52 -9.01
C ASP A 59 -0.50 14.55 -7.95
N ALA A 60 0.81 14.51 -7.76
CA ALA A 60 1.38 13.77 -6.65
C ALA A 60 2.55 14.50 -6.00
N SER A 61 2.78 14.18 -4.74
CA SER A 61 4.04 14.47 -4.07
C SER A 61 4.61 13.19 -3.45
N TRP A 62 5.92 13.17 -3.26
CA TRP A 62 6.60 12.05 -2.63
C TRP A 62 7.49 12.57 -1.53
N THR A 63 7.22 12.13 -0.30
CA THR A 63 8.02 12.44 0.87
C THR A 63 8.90 11.26 1.23
N PHE A 64 10.20 11.52 1.37
CA PHE A 64 11.20 10.54 1.75
C PHE A 64 11.72 10.86 3.15
N THR A 65 11.57 9.92 4.09
CA THR A 65 12.02 10.11 5.48
C THR A 65 13.39 9.48 5.71
N ALA A 66 14.25 10.15 6.48
CA ALA A 66 15.64 9.76 6.68
C ALA A 66 15.81 8.41 7.42
N THR A 67 16.84 7.65 7.02
CA THR A 67 17.23 6.39 7.68
C THR A 67 17.47 6.58 9.17
N GLY A 68 16.77 5.81 10.00
CA GLY A 68 17.10 5.64 11.41
C GLY A 68 16.47 6.64 12.38
N HIS A 69 15.74 7.65 11.90
CA HIS A 69 15.02 8.58 12.77
C HIS A 69 13.51 8.54 12.48
N GLY A 70 12.83 7.65 13.21
CA GLY A 70 11.38 7.66 13.30
C GLY A 70 10.71 6.83 12.22
N LYS A 71 10.43 5.58 12.59
CA LYS A 71 9.36 4.77 12.00
C LYS A 71 8.14 5.67 11.77
N GLY A 72 7.72 5.85 10.52
CA GLY A 72 6.63 6.76 10.18
C GLY A 72 5.31 6.29 10.81
N ALA A 73 4.27 7.12 10.74
CA ALA A 73 2.93 6.70 11.22
C ALA A 73 2.46 5.37 10.58
N GLY A 74 2.86 5.11 9.33
CA GLY A 74 2.59 3.85 8.61
C GLY A 74 3.17 2.61 9.28
N ASP A 75 4.38 2.71 9.85
CA ASP A 75 5.02 1.58 10.56
C ASP A 75 4.26 1.21 11.83
N GLY A 76 3.67 2.19 12.51
CA GLY A 76 2.81 1.95 13.67
C GLY A 76 1.61 1.08 13.31
N ILE A 77 0.94 1.39 12.20
CA ILE A 77 -0.18 0.61 11.69
C ILE A 77 0.27 -0.82 11.35
N GLY A 78 1.37 -0.94 10.62
CA GLY A 78 1.94 -2.25 10.26
C GLY A 78 2.35 -3.08 11.49
N ALA A 79 2.96 -2.45 12.50
CA ALA A 79 3.38 -3.11 13.72
C ALA A 79 2.20 -3.63 14.54
N VAL A 80 1.11 -2.86 14.65
CA VAL A 80 -0.11 -3.27 15.36
C VAL A 80 -0.75 -4.47 14.66
N LEU A 81 -0.88 -4.43 13.33
CA LEU A 81 -1.44 -5.55 12.55
C LEU A 81 -0.58 -6.81 12.68
N LYS A 82 0.73 -6.70 12.44
CA LYS A 82 1.68 -7.83 12.53
C LYS A 82 1.72 -8.43 13.94
N SER A 83 1.75 -7.59 14.97
CA SER A 83 1.76 -8.04 16.37
C SER A 83 0.47 -8.79 16.73
N THR A 84 -0.67 -8.28 16.28
CA THR A 84 -1.98 -8.91 16.53
C THR A 84 -2.09 -10.24 15.79
N ALA A 85 -1.73 -10.26 14.51
CA ALA A 85 -1.72 -11.47 13.70
C ALA A 85 -0.79 -12.54 14.31
N ARG A 86 0.41 -12.14 14.77
CA ARG A 86 1.35 -13.04 15.45
C ARG A 86 0.76 -13.65 16.73
N ARG A 87 0.08 -12.85 17.57
CA ARG A 87 -0.54 -13.36 18.81
C ARG A 87 -1.62 -14.40 18.47
N ASP A 88 -2.47 -14.11 17.49
CA ASP A 88 -3.56 -14.99 17.12
C ASP A 88 -3.05 -16.30 16.51
N THR A 89 -2.00 -16.26 15.68
CA THR A 89 -1.34 -17.48 15.18
C THR A 89 -0.67 -18.29 16.29
N LEU A 90 0.02 -17.64 17.23
CA LEU A 90 0.67 -18.33 18.35
C LEU A 90 -0.35 -19.00 19.29
N SER A 91 -1.52 -18.37 19.48
CA SER A 91 -2.62 -18.95 20.24
C SER A 91 -3.34 -20.11 19.52
N LYS A 92 -2.89 -20.47 18.30
CA LYS A 92 -3.53 -21.45 17.40
C LYS A 92 -4.98 -21.13 17.03
N ASN A 93 -5.39 -19.87 17.20
CA ASN A 93 -6.73 -19.41 16.83
C ASN A 93 -6.90 -19.25 15.32
N ILE A 94 -5.81 -18.97 14.60
CA ILE A 94 -5.80 -18.79 13.14
C ILE A 94 -4.54 -19.43 12.54
N LEU A 95 -4.69 -19.96 11.32
CA LEU A 95 -3.57 -20.33 10.47
C LEU A 95 -3.51 -19.31 9.32
N MET A 96 -2.39 -18.58 9.22
CA MET A 96 -2.11 -17.72 8.08
C MET A 96 -0.99 -18.35 7.27
N SER A 97 -1.32 -18.80 6.06
CA SER A 97 -0.39 -19.55 5.19
C SER A 97 0.14 -18.69 4.05
N ASN A 98 -0.59 -17.64 3.68
CA ASN A 98 -0.25 -16.77 2.56
C ASN A 98 -0.57 -15.29 2.85
N SER A 99 -0.16 -14.41 1.94
CA SER A 99 -0.38 -12.95 2.03
C SER A 99 -1.86 -12.55 1.98
N LYS A 100 -2.70 -13.32 1.28
CA LYS A 100 -4.14 -13.11 1.18
C LYS A 100 -4.83 -13.37 2.52
N ASP A 101 -4.44 -14.43 3.23
CA ASP A 101 -4.93 -14.72 4.59
C ASP A 101 -4.63 -13.56 5.54
N PHE A 102 -3.41 -13.01 5.46
CA PHE A 102 -3.01 -11.85 6.25
C PHE A 102 -3.82 -10.58 5.90
N TYR A 103 -4.14 -10.38 4.62
CA TYR A 103 -5.00 -9.29 4.17
C TYR A 103 -6.42 -9.42 4.72
N GLU A 104 -7.05 -10.58 4.56
CA GLU A 104 -8.42 -10.83 5.04
C GLU A 104 -8.49 -10.69 6.58
N PHE A 105 -7.49 -11.21 7.28
CA PHE A 105 -7.33 -10.99 8.71
C PHE A 105 -7.28 -9.49 9.04
N SER A 106 -6.41 -8.73 8.38
CA SER A 106 -6.21 -7.31 8.65
C SER A 106 -7.48 -6.49 8.38
N LYS A 107 -8.21 -6.82 7.32
CA LYS A 107 -9.49 -6.20 6.97
C LYS A 107 -10.56 -6.47 8.03
N LYS A 108 -10.65 -7.71 8.52
CA LYS A 108 -11.57 -8.08 9.61
C LYS A 108 -11.26 -7.29 10.89
N GLN A 109 -10.00 -7.25 11.32
CA GLN A 109 -9.58 -6.50 12.51
C GLN A 109 -9.95 -5.01 12.42
N GLN A 110 -9.81 -4.45 11.23
CA GLN A 110 -10.12 -3.05 10.97
C GLN A 110 -11.62 -2.75 11.05
N LEU A 111 -12.47 -3.62 10.47
CA LEU A 111 -13.93 -3.50 10.55
C LEU A 111 -14.42 -3.64 11.99
N GLU A 112 -13.85 -4.56 12.77
CA GLU A 112 -14.18 -4.72 14.19
C GLU A 112 -13.82 -3.47 15.00
N THR A 113 -12.65 -2.86 14.72
CA THR A 113 -12.21 -1.63 15.38
C THR A 113 -13.09 -0.44 15.01
N ALA A 114 -13.50 -0.33 13.75
CA ALA A 114 -14.41 0.72 13.28
C ALA A 114 -15.80 0.61 13.96
N LYS A 115 -16.36 -0.61 14.04
CA LYS A 115 -17.61 -0.90 14.76
C LYS A 115 -17.53 -0.50 16.23
N ARG A 116 -16.43 -0.85 16.92
CA ARG A 116 -16.22 -0.46 18.33
C ARG A 116 -16.14 1.05 18.53
N SER A 117 -15.74 1.79 17.50
CA SER A 117 -15.54 3.23 17.53
C SER A 117 -16.76 4.02 17.00
N ASN A 118 -17.89 3.36 16.71
CA ASN A 118 -19.08 3.96 16.08
C ASN A 118 -18.76 4.78 14.82
N LYS A 119 -17.81 4.30 14.00
CA LYS A 119 -17.50 4.92 12.70
C LYS A 119 -18.05 4.06 11.57
N ASP A 120 -18.76 4.69 10.64
CA ASP A 120 -19.36 4.02 9.47
C ASP A 120 -18.31 3.43 8.53
N ASN A 121 -17.12 4.05 8.45
CA ASN A 121 -16.02 3.59 7.61
C ASN A 121 -14.69 3.59 8.37
N PRO A 122 -13.79 2.63 8.06
CA PRO A 122 -12.47 2.60 8.64
C PRO A 122 -11.61 3.77 8.13
N PRO A 123 -10.79 4.40 8.99
CA PRO A 123 -9.97 5.55 8.61
C PRO A 123 -8.76 5.19 7.72
N VAL A 124 -8.44 3.90 7.61
CA VAL A 124 -7.36 3.36 6.80
C VAL A 124 -7.99 2.35 5.85
N ASN A 125 -7.53 2.25 4.62
CA ASN A 125 -7.96 1.20 3.70
C ASN A 125 -6.76 0.32 3.38
N ILE A 126 -6.92 -1.00 3.54
CA ILE A 126 -5.89 -1.98 3.23
C ILE A 126 -6.18 -2.53 1.84
N PHE A 127 -5.15 -2.63 1.01
CA PHE A 127 -5.24 -3.13 -0.35
C PHE A 127 -4.45 -4.42 -0.49
N TYR A 128 -5.02 -5.37 -1.22
CA TYR A 128 -4.32 -6.56 -1.68
C TYR A 128 -4.28 -6.50 -3.20
N LEU A 129 -3.09 -6.65 -3.77
CA LEU A 129 -2.90 -6.79 -5.20
C LEU A 129 -2.44 -8.21 -5.47
N ASP A 130 -3.15 -8.90 -6.36
CA ASP A 130 -2.73 -10.23 -6.78
C ASP A 130 -1.55 -10.13 -7.77
N SER A 131 -0.64 -11.09 -7.70
CA SER A 131 0.50 -11.15 -8.64
C SER A 131 0.05 -11.19 -10.08
N ASP A 132 -1.02 -11.93 -10.34
CA ASP A 132 -1.49 -12.21 -11.68
C ASP A 132 -2.15 -10.97 -12.30
N GLU A 133 -2.80 -10.15 -11.46
CA GLU A 133 -3.38 -8.87 -11.87
C GLU A 133 -2.29 -7.89 -12.30
N VAL A 134 -1.20 -7.80 -11.53
CA VAL A 134 -0.08 -6.91 -11.86
C VAL A 134 0.64 -7.39 -13.12
N GLU A 135 0.86 -8.70 -13.27
CA GLU A 135 1.49 -9.26 -14.47
C GLU A 135 0.64 -9.07 -15.73
N LYS A 136 -0.68 -9.17 -15.63
CA LYS A 136 -1.59 -8.90 -16.76
C LYS A 136 -1.47 -7.46 -17.24
N ILE A 137 -1.41 -6.50 -16.33
CA ILE A 137 -1.22 -5.09 -16.67
C ILE A 137 0.17 -4.87 -17.24
N LYS A 138 1.22 -5.45 -16.65
CA LYS A 138 2.57 -5.38 -17.18
C LYS A 138 2.61 -5.79 -18.66
N LYS A 139 2.01 -6.93 -19.02
CA LYS A 139 1.94 -7.43 -20.41
C LYS A 139 1.09 -6.59 -21.36
N THR A 140 0.17 -5.79 -20.83
CA THR A 140 -0.73 -4.95 -21.64
C THR A 140 -0.08 -3.61 -21.98
N TYR A 141 0.88 -3.15 -21.17
CA TYR A 141 1.44 -1.81 -21.23
C TYR A 141 2.94 -1.75 -21.55
N LEU A 142 3.67 -2.85 -21.33
CA LEU A 142 5.10 -3.02 -21.65
C LEU A 142 5.27 -4.18 -22.62
#